data_AF-A0A453J570-F1
#
_entry.id   AF-A0A453J570-F1
#
_cell.length_a   1.000
_cell.length_b   1.000
_cell.length_c   1.000
_cell.angle_alpha   90.00
_cell.angle_beta   90.00
_cell.angle_gamma   90.00
#
_symmetry.space_group_name_H-M   'P 1'
#
loop_
_entity.id
_entity.type
_entity.pdbx_description
1 polymer ?
#
loop_
_entity_poly.entity_id
_entity_poly.type
_entity_poly.pdbx_seq_one_letter_code
_entity_poly.pdbx_strand_id
1 'polypeptide(L)'
;QIPKPRPLQAASVPGLLGMFQNEWDALMLSNFALEQQLHTARQELSHALYQHDAACRVIARLKKERDESRTLLAQAERQIPISAAGPAPVAAVTNGKRALEDEVGPDGKKIRPGINPVIIDELTECNSVLSAQRKKRQVPPSLAPIDALERYTQISSHPLHKTNKPGILSIDIHHSKDIIATGGIDTNAVLFDRPSGQVLCTLTDHSKKITSLKFVPRDELLITGSADKTVRVWQGNEDGSYGCRHTMRDHGAEVEAVTVHASQKYFATASRDSTWCFYDISTGSCLTQVGEASGQDGYTSAAFHPDGLILGTGTSEGVIKIW
;
A
#
# COMPACT_ATOMS: atom_id res chain seq x y z
N GLN A 1 -27.48 37.75 -39.96
CA GLN A 1 -26.11 38.18 -40.33
C GLN A 1 -25.98 38.02 -41.83
N ILE A 2 -25.68 39.11 -42.56
CA ILE A 2 -25.57 39.13 -44.02
C ILE A 2 -24.27 38.40 -44.42
N PRO A 3 -24.28 37.39 -45.31
CA PRO A 3 -23.06 36.75 -45.76
C PRO A 3 -22.21 37.76 -46.53
N LYS A 4 -20.91 37.85 -46.19
CA LYS A 4 -19.98 38.75 -46.88
C LYS A 4 -19.97 38.46 -48.39
N PRO A 5 -19.92 39.49 -49.26
CA PRO A 5 -19.90 39.29 -50.70
C PRO A 5 -18.65 38.49 -51.11
N ARG A 6 -18.82 37.56 -52.05
CA ARG A 6 -17.70 36.77 -52.59
C ARG A 6 -16.68 37.71 -53.23
N PRO A 7 -15.36 37.46 -53.06
CA PRO A 7 -14.33 38.27 -53.70
C PRO A 7 -14.51 38.27 -55.23
N LEU A 8 -14.15 39.36 -55.91
CA LEU A 8 -14.38 39.53 -57.36
C LEU A 8 -13.77 38.40 -58.22
N GLN A 9 -12.73 37.73 -57.71
CA GLN A 9 -12.09 36.56 -58.32
C GLN A 9 -12.94 35.28 -58.24
N ALA A 10 -13.84 35.16 -57.26
CA ALA A 10 -14.76 34.02 -57.09
C ALA A 10 -16.13 34.25 -57.78
N ALA A 11 -16.28 35.35 -58.53
CA ALA A 11 -17.51 35.70 -59.24
C ALA A 11 -17.58 35.15 -60.68
N SER A 12 -16.48 34.58 -61.20
CA SER A 12 -16.43 33.94 -62.52
C SER A 12 -15.90 32.50 -62.42
N VAL A 13 -16.37 31.61 -63.29
CA VAL A 13 -15.94 30.19 -63.32
C VAL A 13 -14.42 30.06 -63.53
N PRO A 14 -13.77 30.81 -64.45
CA PRO A 14 -12.31 30.75 -64.59
C PRO A 14 -11.54 31.24 -63.35
N GLY A 15 -12.05 32.26 -62.67
CA GLY A 15 -11.43 32.77 -61.44
C GLY A 15 -11.55 31.79 -60.27
N LEU A 16 -12.69 31.10 -60.14
CA LEU A 16 -12.89 30.06 -59.13
C LEU A 16 -11.95 28.85 -59.36
N LEU A 17 -11.76 28.43 -60.61
CA LEU A 17 -10.81 27.35 -60.95
C LEU A 17 -9.36 27.74 -60.62
N GLY A 18 -8.98 29.00 -60.88
CA GLY A 18 -7.66 29.51 -60.50
C GLY A 18 -7.44 29.54 -58.99
N MET A 19 -8.47 29.91 -58.20
CA MET A 19 -8.40 29.85 -56.74
C MET A 19 -8.25 28.42 -56.23
N PHE A 20 -9.04 27.48 -56.77
CA PHE A 20 -8.91 26.06 -56.39
C PHE A 20 -7.53 25.50 -56.70
N GLN A 21 -6.94 25.85 -57.85
CA GLN A 21 -5.59 25.42 -58.19
C GLN A 21 -4.56 25.94 -57.19
N ASN A 22 -4.64 27.23 -56.83
CA ASN A 22 -3.72 27.82 -55.85
C ASN A 22 -3.85 27.20 -54.46
N GLU A 23 -5.08 26.91 -54.01
CA GLU A 23 -5.33 26.22 -52.74
C GLU A 23 -4.79 24.78 -52.78
N TRP A 24 -5.00 24.07 -53.89
CA TRP A 24 -4.44 22.72 -54.09
C TRP A 24 -2.92 22.72 -54.10
N ASP A 25 -2.28 23.64 -54.80
CA ASP A 25 -0.82 23.74 -54.86
C ASP A 25 -0.23 24.05 -53.48
N ALA A 26 -0.85 24.98 -52.73
CA ALA A 26 -0.46 25.29 -51.36
C ALA A 26 -0.63 24.08 -50.41
N LEU A 27 -1.75 23.36 -50.55
CA LEU A 27 -2.02 22.16 -49.77
C LEU A 27 -1.02 21.06 -50.07
N MET A 28 -0.72 20.79 -51.34
CA MET A 28 0.27 19.80 -51.76
C MET A 28 1.67 20.14 -51.24
N LEU A 29 2.08 21.41 -51.30
CA LEU A 29 3.37 21.84 -50.76
C LEU A 29 3.44 21.66 -49.24
N SER A 30 2.36 22.01 -48.53
CA SER A 30 2.29 21.83 -47.07
C SER A 30 2.33 20.35 -46.68
N ASN A 31 1.67 19.48 -47.45
CA ASN A 31 1.64 18.05 -47.18
C ASN A 31 3.02 17.41 -47.44
N PHE A 32 3.68 17.81 -48.52
CA PHE A 32 5.05 17.36 -48.81
C PHE A 32 6.03 17.77 -47.70
N ALA A 33 5.96 19.01 -47.20
CA ALA A 33 6.79 19.46 -46.10
C ALA A 33 6.50 18.67 -44.80
N LEU A 34 5.23 18.36 -44.54
CA LEU A 34 4.82 17.56 -43.39
C LEU A 34 5.34 16.11 -43.48
N GLU A 35 5.24 15.48 -44.65
CA GLU A 35 5.78 14.14 -44.89
C GLU A 35 7.31 14.12 -44.70
N GLN A 36 8.02 15.14 -45.19
CA GLN A 36 9.47 15.25 -44.99
C GLN A 36 9.85 15.39 -43.50
N GLN A 37 9.09 16.17 -42.74
CA GLN A 37 9.29 16.29 -41.28
C GLN A 37 9.01 14.97 -40.58
N LEU A 38 7.94 14.27 -40.95
CA LEU A 38 7.60 12.96 -40.41
C LEU A 38 8.71 11.94 -40.67
N HIS A 39 9.26 11.90 -41.88
CA HIS A 39 10.37 11.02 -42.22
C HIS A 39 11.63 11.32 -41.39
N THR A 40 11.98 12.60 -41.25
CA THR A 40 13.11 13.04 -40.42
C THR A 40 12.92 12.63 -38.96
N ALA A 41 11.75 12.93 -38.37
CA ALA A 41 11.44 12.58 -37.00
C ALA A 41 11.46 11.06 -36.76
N ARG A 42 10.98 10.28 -37.73
CA ARG A 42 11.03 8.81 -37.67
C ARG A 42 12.47 8.28 -37.69
N GLN A 43 13.36 8.89 -38.47
CA GLN A 43 14.77 8.52 -38.52
C GLN A 43 15.48 8.85 -37.19
N GLU A 44 15.23 10.03 -36.63
CA GLU A 44 15.75 10.45 -35.32
C GLU A 44 15.27 9.52 -34.21
N LEU A 45 13.98 9.18 -34.18
CA LEU A 45 13.40 8.25 -33.22
C LEU A 45 14.06 6.86 -33.33
N SER A 46 14.25 6.36 -34.55
CA SER A 46 14.91 5.07 -34.78
C SER A 46 16.33 5.07 -34.24
N HIS A 47 17.09 6.13 -34.49
CA HIS A 47 18.44 6.28 -33.97
C HIS A 47 18.48 6.37 -32.43
N ALA A 48 17.57 7.13 -31.82
CA ALA A 48 17.45 7.24 -30.37
C ALA A 48 17.11 5.89 -29.71
N LEU A 49 16.24 5.09 -30.31
CA LEU A 49 15.92 3.75 -29.83
C LEU A 49 17.12 2.80 -29.88
N TYR A 50 17.94 2.85 -30.94
CA TYR A 50 19.18 2.08 -31.01
C TYR A 50 20.19 2.49 -29.93
N GLN A 51 20.35 3.80 -29.71
CA GLN A 51 21.21 4.30 -28.63
C GLN A 51 20.72 3.89 -27.24
N HIS A 52 19.40 3.88 -27.04
CA HIS A 52 18.79 3.42 -25.80
C HIS A 52 19.05 1.93 -25.54
N ASP A 53 18.88 1.06 -26.54
CA ASP A 53 19.21 -0.38 -26.40
C ASP A 53 20.70 -0.57 -26.07
N ALA A 54 21.58 0.16 -26.75
CA ALA A 54 23.02 0.14 -26.47
C ALA A 54 23.33 0.57 -25.02
N ALA A 55 22.71 1.65 -24.54
CA ALA A 55 22.86 2.11 -23.15
C ALA A 55 22.36 1.07 -22.13
N CYS A 56 21.22 0.43 -22.41
CA CYS A 56 20.69 -0.65 -21.57
C CYS A 56 21.66 -1.84 -21.45
N ARG A 57 22.34 -2.22 -22.55
CA ARG A 57 23.39 -3.25 -22.51
C ARG A 57 24.59 -2.86 -21.65
N VAL A 58 25.00 -1.58 -21.71
CA VAL A 58 26.08 -1.06 -20.85
C VAL A 58 25.68 -1.14 -19.37
N ILE A 59 24.47 -0.72 -19.02
CA ILE A 59 23.94 -0.80 -17.66
C ILE A 59 23.92 -2.26 -17.17
N ALA A 60 23.49 -3.20 -18.01
CA ALA A 60 23.49 -4.61 -17.67
C ALA A 60 24.91 -5.15 -17.39
N ARG A 61 25.91 -4.77 -18.20
CA ARG A 61 27.32 -5.12 -17.95
C ARG A 61 27.81 -4.54 -16.63
N LEU A 62 27.59 -3.25 -16.37
CA LEU A 62 28.03 -2.58 -15.15
C LEU A 62 27.38 -3.15 -13.88
N LYS A 63 26.11 -3.56 -13.97
CA LYS A 63 25.44 -4.26 -12.86
C LYS A 63 26.14 -5.58 -12.53
N LYS A 64 26.45 -6.37 -13.56
CA LYS A 64 27.17 -7.64 -13.39
C LYS A 64 28.55 -7.45 -12.76
N GLU A 65 29.35 -6.52 -13.26
CA GLU A 65 30.70 -6.22 -12.72
C GLU A 65 30.64 -5.72 -11.26
N ARG A 66 29.64 -4.91 -10.92
CA ARG A 66 29.40 -4.44 -9.55
C ARG A 66 29.04 -5.60 -8.61
N ASP A 67 28.16 -6.49 -9.04
CA ASP A 67 27.72 -7.62 -8.23
C ASP A 67 28.88 -8.61 -8.01
N GLU A 68 29.68 -8.89 -9.04
CA GLU A 68 30.91 -9.67 -8.93
C GLU A 68 31.88 -9.03 -7.91
N SER A 69 32.12 -7.73 -8.01
CA SER A 69 32.98 -6.99 -7.07
C SER A 69 32.48 -7.06 -5.62
N ARG A 70 31.16 -6.93 -5.40
CA ARG A 70 30.56 -7.06 -4.06
C ARG A 70 30.70 -8.46 -3.48
N THR A 71 30.57 -9.49 -4.31
CA THR A 71 30.75 -10.87 -3.84
C THR A 71 32.21 -11.17 -3.47
N LEU A 72 33.18 -10.66 -4.24
CA LEU A 72 34.60 -10.77 -3.90
C LEU A 72 34.94 -10.05 -2.59
N LEU A 73 34.38 -8.85 -2.38
CA LEU A 73 34.58 -8.10 -1.14
C LEU A 73 33.99 -8.84 0.07
N ALA A 74 32.78 -9.39 -0.06
CA ALA A 74 32.17 -10.21 1.00
C ALA A 74 32.97 -11.50 1.30
N GLN A 75 33.63 -12.09 0.29
CA GLN A 75 34.53 -13.23 0.49
C GLN A 75 35.83 -12.81 1.19
N ALA A 76 36.40 -11.67 0.83
CA ALA A 76 37.61 -11.13 1.47
C ALA A 76 37.35 -10.76 2.93
N GLU A 77 36.22 -10.10 3.24
CA GLU A 77 35.82 -9.78 4.63
C GLU A 77 35.65 -11.03 5.49
N ARG A 78 35.11 -12.13 4.93
CA ARG A 78 35.01 -13.42 5.63
C ARG A 78 36.37 -14.09 5.88
N GLN A 79 37.40 -13.74 5.14
CA GLN A 79 38.76 -14.29 5.31
C GLN A 79 39.61 -13.49 6.30
N ILE A 80 39.12 -12.36 6.83
CA ILE A 80 39.80 -11.60 7.88
C ILE A 80 39.55 -12.32 9.23
N PRO A 81 40.58 -12.89 9.89
CA PRO A 81 40.40 -13.51 11.20
C PRO A 81 40.18 -12.41 12.23
N ILE A 82 39.04 -12.45 12.94
CA ILE A 82 38.79 -11.63 14.11
C ILE A 82 39.78 -12.08 15.20
N SER A 83 40.75 -11.23 15.50
CA SER A 83 41.57 -11.32 16.71
C SER A 83 41.26 -10.14 17.62
N ALA A 84 41.10 -10.45 18.91
CA ALA A 84 40.96 -9.58 20.09
C ALA A 84 39.58 -8.96 20.37
N ALA A 85 38.83 -9.45 21.38
CA ALA A 85 39.02 -9.08 22.80
C ALA A 85 37.90 -9.60 23.74
N GLY A 86 38.29 -10.42 24.75
CA GLY A 86 37.97 -10.30 26.19
C GLY A 86 36.53 -10.42 26.75
N PRO A 87 36.26 -11.30 27.76
CA PRO A 87 34.93 -11.52 28.35
C PRO A 87 34.62 -10.71 29.65
N ALA A 88 33.34 -10.33 29.80
CA ALA A 88 32.45 -10.13 30.98
C ALA A 88 32.94 -9.48 32.31
N PRO A 89 32.03 -8.89 33.10
CA PRO A 89 31.44 -9.70 34.17
C PRO A 89 29.93 -9.52 34.43
N VAL A 90 29.43 -10.48 35.21
CA VAL A 90 28.05 -10.83 35.52
C VAL A 90 27.57 -10.08 36.78
N ALA A 91 26.30 -9.65 36.83
CA ALA A 91 25.64 -9.25 38.07
C ALA A 91 24.23 -9.86 38.18
N ALA A 92 23.87 -10.20 39.41
CA ALA A 92 22.88 -11.18 39.81
C ALA A 92 21.43 -10.67 39.92
N VAL A 93 20.54 -11.67 39.95
CA VAL A 93 19.07 -11.64 39.98
C VAL A 93 18.50 -11.06 41.28
N THR A 94 17.43 -10.27 41.18
CA THR A 94 16.40 -10.17 42.24
C THR A 94 14.98 -10.18 41.66
N ASN A 95 14.18 -11.12 42.17
CA ASN A 95 12.77 -11.33 41.87
C ASN A 95 11.88 -10.16 42.32
N GLY A 96 10.93 -9.78 41.47
CA GLY A 96 9.78 -8.97 41.83
C GLY A 96 8.74 -8.98 40.72
N LYS A 97 7.62 -9.70 40.93
CA LYS A 97 6.42 -9.64 40.07
C LYS A 97 5.99 -8.18 39.90
N ARG A 98 6.18 -7.61 38.72
CA ARG A 98 5.54 -6.37 38.27
C ARG A 98 5.20 -6.49 36.79
N ALA A 99 4.08 -5.87 36.42
CA ALA A 99 3.59 -5.77 35.05
C ALA A 99 4.72 -5.30 34.12
N LEU A 100 4.68 -5.73 32.87
CA LEU A 100 5.59 -5.29 31.80
C LEU A 100 5.54 -3.75 31.70
N GLU A 101 6.44 -3.08 32.41
CA GLU A 101 6.77 -1.67 32.19
C GLU A 101 7.77 -1.65 31.05
N ASP A 102 7.41 -0.95 29.96
CA ASP A 102 8.28 -0.75 28.80
C ASP A 102 9.61 -0.14 29.25
N GLU A 103 10.73 -0.83 29.03
CA GLU A 103 12.05 -0.28 29.32
C GLU A 103 12.30 0.96 28.43
N VAL A 104 12.41 2.11 29.07
CA VAL A 104 12.66 3.40 28.43
C VAL A 104 14.16 3.58 28.29
N GLY A 105 14.65 3.71 27.05
CA GLY A 105 16.06 3.98 26.78
C GLY A 105 16.46 5.41 27.21
N PRO A 106 17.77 5.74 27.20
CA PRO A 106 18.28 7.03 27.65
C PRO A 106 17.70 8.25 26.89
N ASP A 107 17.10 8.03 25.72
CA ASP A 107 16.46 9.06 24.88
C ASP A 107 14.93 9.18 25.08
N GLY A 108 14.35 8.52 26.09
CA GLY A 108 12.90 8.58 26.35
C GLY A 108 12.03 7.78 25.36
N LYS A 109 12.65 7.09 24.39
CA LYS A 109 11.96 6.19 23.44
C LYS A 109 11.91 4.77 24.00
N LYS A 110 10.76 4.11 23.85
CA LYS A 110 10.58 2.69 24.21
C LYS A 110 11.60 1.84 23.45
N ILE A 111 12.29 0.95 24.15
CA ILE A 111 13.21 0.00 23.52
C ILE A 111 12.38 -0.97 22.67
N ARG A 112 12.64 -0.98 21.35
CA ARG A 112 11.96 -1.86 20.40
C ARG A 112 12.91 -3.01 20.04
N PRO A 113 12.45 -4.26 20.00
CA PRO A 113 13.30 -5.43 19.74
C PRO A 113 13.84 -5.46 18.29
N GLY A 114 13.27 -4.66 17.38
CA GLY A 114 13.65 -4.64 15.98
C GLY A 114 13.13 -5.86 15.21
N ILE A 115 13.43 -5.89 13.91
CA ILE A 115 13.13 -7.03 13.05
C ILE A 115 14.32 -8.00 13.13
N ASN A 116 14.15 -9.10 13.87
CA ASN A 116 15.16 -10.15 14.01
C ASN A 116 15.33 -10.91 12.66
N PRO A 117 16.54 -11.40 12.32
CA PRO A 117 16.77 -12.37 11.24
C PRO A 117 15.70 -13.47 11.09
N VAL A 118 15.19 -14.05 12.19
CA VAL A 118 14.14 -15.08 12.14
C VAL A 118 12.86 -14.54 11.48
N ILE A 119 12.49 -13.29 11.77
CA ILE A 119 11.32 -12.64 11.17
C ILE A 119 11.58 -12.41 9.67
N ILE A 120 12.79 -11.96 9.31
CA ILE A 120 13.17 -11.76 7.90
C ILE A 120 13.07 -13.09 7.12
N ASP A 121 13.55 -14.18 7.70
CA ASP A 121 13.44 -15.52 7.10
C ASP A 121 11.97 -15.93 6.91
N GLU A 122 11.10 -15.70 7.90
CA GLU A 122 9.66 -15.97 7.77
C GLU A 122 8.99 -15.13 6.67
N LEU A 123 9.32 -13.84 6.58
CA LEU A 123 8.76 -12.94 5.56
C LEU A 123 9.24 -13.35 4.15
N THR A 124 10.52 -13.70 4.02
CA THR A 124 11.11 -14.12 2.74
C THR A 124 10.60 -15.49 2.30
N GLU A 125 10.41 -16.44 3.22
CA GLU A 125 9.77 -17.73 2.93
C GLU A 125 8.34 -17.52 2.45
N CYS A 126 7.54 -16.72 3.18
CA CYS A 126 6.16 -16.41 2.80
C CYS A 126 6.08 -15.83 1.38
N ASN A 127 6.94 -14.87 1.06
CA ASN A 127 7.06 -14.33 -0.29
C ASN A 127 7.43 -15.40 -1.32
N SER A 128 8.42 -16.24 -1.05
CA SER A 128 8.85 -17.28 -1.98
C SER A 128 7.69 -18.21 -2.37
N VAL A 129 6.86 -18.61 -1.40
CA VAL A 129 5.69 -19.46 -1.60
C VAL A 129 4.62 -18.74 -2.42
N LEU A 130 4.27 -17.51 -2.06
CA LEU A 130 3.20 -16.74 -2.71
C LEU A 130 3.58 -16.30 -4.12
N SER A 131 4.83 -15.88 -4.32
CA SER A 131 5.37 -15.51 -5.63
C SER A 131 5.45 -16.70 -6.59
N ALA A 132 5.75 -17.90 -6.11
CA ALA A 132 5.70 -19.12 -6.92
C ALA A 132 4.27 -19.45 -7.37
N GLN A 133 3.27 -19.22 -6.51
CA GLN A 133 1.85 -19.44 -6.84
C GLN A 133 1.30 -18.37 -7.79
N ARG A 134 1.85 -17.15 -7.78
CA ARG A 134 1.40 -16.04 -8.65
C ARG A 134 1.44 -16.39 -10.13
N LYS A 135 2.50 -17.06 -10.60
CA LYS A 135 2.65 -17.48 -12.00
C LYS A 135 1.61 -18.52 -12.44
N LYS A 136 0.92 -19.16 -11.49
CA LYS A 136 -0.07 -20.22 -11.72
C LYS A 136 -1.52 -19.75 -11.52
N ARG A 137 -1.75 -18.49 -11.13
CA ARG A 137 -3.12 -17.99 -10.91
C ARG A 137 -3.85 -17.87 -12.24
N GLN A 138 -4.89 -18.67 -12.41
CA GLN A 138 -5.87 -18.51 -13.47
C GLN A 138 -7.01 -17.62 -12.99
N VAL A 139 -7.70 -16.97 -13.92
CA VAL A 139 -8.89 -16.18 -13.60
C VAL A 139 -9.95 -17.13 -13.02
N PRO A 140 -10.49 -16.86 -11.82
CA PRO A 140 -11.49 -17.73 -11.22
C PRO A 140 -12.72 -17.86 -12.12
N PRO A 141 -13.32 -19.06 -12.25
CA PRO A 141 -14.57 -19.24 -12.99
C PRO A 141 -15.75 -18.51 -12.34
N SER A 142 -15.61 -18.09 -11.08
CA SER A 142 -16.57 -17.28 -10.33
C SER A 142 -16.49 -15.78 -10.64
N LEU A 143 -15.63 -15.34 -11.56
CA LEU A 143 -15.56 -13.93 -11.95
C LEU A 143 -16.87 -13.54 -12.65
N ALA A 144 -17.57 -12.56 -12.10
CA ALA A 144 -18.83 -12.09 -12.68
C ALA A 144 -18.61 -11.47 -14.07
N PRO A 145 -19.35 -11.88 -15.11
CA PRO A 145 -19.32 -11.23 -16.41
C PRO A 145 -19.94 -9.83 -16.32
N ILE A 146 -19.65 -8.96 -17.29
CA ILE A 146 -20.12 -7.58 -17.32
C ILE A 146 -21.66 -7.52 -17.25
N ASP A 147 -22.35 -8.38 -18.00
CA ASP A 147 -23.81 -8.48 -18.02
C ASP A 147 -24.42 -8.86 -16.65
N ALA A 148 -23.66 -9.53 -15.78
CA ALA A 148 -24.13 -9.87 -14.44
C ALA A 148 -24.07 -8.66 -13.49
N LEU A 149 -23.10 -7.75 -13.68
CA LEU A 149 -22.97 -6.54 -12.87
C LEU A 149 -24.18 -5.61 -13.03
N GLU A 150 -24.77 -5.54 -14.24
CA GLU A 150 -25.98 -4.76 -14.49
C GLU A 150 -27.19 -5.25 -13.71
N ARG A 151 -27.18 -6.52 -13.26
CA ARG A 151 -28.28 -7.14 -12.51
C ARG A 151 -28.10 -7.03 -11.00
N TYR A 152 -27.03 -6.41 -10.51
CA TYR A 152 -26.78 -6.31 -9.08
C TYR A 152 -27.79 -5.36 -8.46
N THR A 153 -28.61 -5.90 -7.57
CA THR A 153 -29.61 -5.14 -6.81
C THR A 153 -29.30 -5.21 -5.33
N GLN A 154 -29.76 -4.19 -4.59
CA GLN A 154 -29.68 -4.20 -3.15
C GLN A 154 -30.62 -5.28 -2.60
N ILE A 155 -30.04 -6.29 -1.94
CA ILE A 155 -30.80 -7.40 -1.34
C ILE A 155 -31.26 -7.03 0.08
N SER A 156 -30.43 -6.31 0.84
CA SER A 156 -30.73 -5.91 2.21
C SER A 156 -30.12 -4.56 2.58
N SER A 157 -30.62 -3.96 3.66
CA SER A 157 -30.10 -2.72 4.25
C SER A 157 -30.10 -2.85 5.76
N HIS A 158 -28.96 -2.64 6.39
CA HIS A 158 -28.82 -2.78 7.84
C HIS A 158 -28.18 -1.52 8.43
N PRO A 159 -28.87 -0.78 9.32
CA PRO A 159 -28.30 0.38 9.99
C PRO A 159 -27.39 -0.07 11.14
N LEU A 160 -26.12 -0.33 10.84
CA LEU A 160 -25.15 -0.87 11.81
C LEU A 160 -24.60 0.18 12.79
N HIS A 161 -24.51 1.44 12.36
CA HIS A 161 -23.90 2.53 13.15
C HIS A 161 -24.94 3.58 13.55
N LYS A 162 -24.58 4.42 14.53
CA LYS A 162 -25.46 5.50 15.02
C LYS A 162 -25.84 6.47 13.90
N THR A 163 -27.13 6.79 13.80
CA THR A 163 -27.68 7.67 12.75
C THR A 163 -27.33 9.14 12.94
N ASN A 164 -27.02 9.57 14.16
CA ASN A 164 -26.66 10.96 14.47
C ASN A 164 -25.24 11.35 14.00
N LYS A 165 -24.35 10.37 13.77
CA LYS A 165 -23.01 10.55 13.19
C LYS A 165 -22.84 9.55 12.05
N PRO A 166 -23.49 9.78 10.90
CA PRO A 166 -23.47 8.83 9.79
C PRO A 166 -22.08 8.76 9.17
N GLY A 167 -21.58 7.54 8.95
CA GLY A 167 -20.37 7.31 8.18
C GLY A 167 -19.66 6.02 8.59
N ILE A 168 -19.49 5.13 7.61
CA ILE A 168 -18.63 3.95 7.70
C ILE A 168 -17.34 4.31 6.98
N LEU A 169 -16.22 4.28 7.69
CA LEU A 169 -14.91 4.65 7.14
C LEU A 169 -14.13 3.43 6.64
N SER A 170 -14.39 2.26 7.21
CA SER A 170 -13.69 1.04 6.85
C SER A 170 -14.61 -0.16 6.94
N ILE A 171 -14.38 -1.12 6.04
CA ILE A 171 -15.11 -2.39 5.97
C ILE A 171 -14.11 -3.49 5.62
N ASP A 172 -14.30 -4.67 6.22
CA ASP A 172 -13.55 -5.86 5.86
C ASP A 172 -14.43 -7.11 6.03
N ILE A 173 -14.12 -8.17 5.28
CA ILE A 173 -14.95 -9.38 5.23
C ILE A 173 -14.11 -10.60 5.61
N HIS A 174 -14.60 -11.34 6.60
CA HIS A 174 -14.10 -12.65 6.97
C HIS A 174 -14.74 -13.74 6.12
N HIS A 175 -14.16 -13.99 4.95
CA HIS A 175 -14.75 -14.83 3.89
C HIS A 175 -15.18 -16.25 4.31
N SER A 176 -14.47 -16.91 5.24
CA SER A 176 -14.82 -18.28 5.64
C SER A 176 -16.00 -18.37 6.61
N LYS A 177 -16.28 -17.29 7.36
CA LYS A 177 -17.41 -17.22 8.30
C LYS A 177 -18.54 -16.32 7.80
N ASP A 178 -18.33 -15.63 6.68
CA ASP A 178 -19.24 -14.63 6.12
C ASP A 178 -19.61 -13.51 7.12
N ILE A 179 -18.64 -13.11 7.94
CA ILE A 179 -18.78 -12.01 8.91
C ILE A 179 -18.20 -10.74 8.29
N ILE A 180 -18.91 -9.64 8.43
CA ILE A 180 -18.50 -8.30 7.99
C ILE A 180 -18.15 -7.47 9.22
N ALA A 181 -16.99 -6.82 9.21
CA ALA A 181 -16.63 -5.82 10.20
C ALA A 181 -16.74 -4.42 9.58
N THR A 182 -17.37 -3.49 10.29
CA THR A 182 -17.49 -2.08 9.86
C THR A 182 -16.98 -1.15 10.95
N GLY A 183 -16.19 -0.15 10.57
CA GLY A 183 -15.63 0.88 11.45
C GLY A 183 -16.29 2.22 11.19
N GLY A 184 -16.82 2.83 12.23
CA GLY A 184 -17.67 4.02 12.11
C GLY A 184 -17.04 5.32 12.61
N ILE A 185 -17.63 6.44 12.16
CA ILE A 185 -17.42 7.78 12.74
C ILE A 185 -17.93 7.85 14.18
N ASP A 186 -18.90 7.00 14.53
CA ASP A 186 -19.54 6.89 15.84
C ASP A 186 -18.70 6.20 16.92
N THR A 187 -17.40 6.00 16.62
CA THR A 187 -16.34 5.37 17.43
C THR A 187 -16.46 3.86 17.62
N ASN A 188 -17.47 3.25 17.01
CA ASN A 188 -17.74 1.83 17.17
C ASN A 188 -17.17 1.02 16.00
N ALA A 189 -16.72 -0.20 16.28
CA ALA A 189 -16.60 -1.23 15.27
C ALA A 189 -17.75 -2.23 15.46
N VAL A 190 -18.42 -2.62 14.38
CA VAL A 190 -19.58 -3.52 14.42
C VAL A 190 -19.24 -4.78 13.63
N LEU A 191 -19.42 -5.94 14.25
CA LEU A 191 -19.37 -7.22 13.57
C LEU A 191 -20.78 -7.68 13.24
N PHE A 192 -21.01 -7.94 11.96
CA PHE A 192 -22.30 -8.31 11.42
C PHE A 192 -22.20 -9.68 10.74
N ASP A 193 -23.03 -10.61 11.17
CA ASP A 193 -23.12 -11.93 10.57
C ASP A 193 -24.09 -11.88 9.39
N ARG A 194 -23.57 -12.05 8.18
CA ARG A 194 -24.37 -11.91 6.95
C ARG A 194 -25.43 -13.01 6.82
N PRO A 195 -25.16 -14.30 7.11
CA PRO A 195 -26.18 -15.37 7.04
C PRO A 195 -27.36 -15.17 7.99
N SER A 196 -27.12 -14.81 9.26
CA SER A 196 -28.22 -14.56 10.21
C SER A 196 -28.86 -13.18 10.05
N GLY A 197 -28.16 -12.23 9.43
CA GLY A 197 -28.58 -10.84 9.32
C GLY A 197 -28.56 -10.10 10.66
N GLN A 198 -27.77 -10.58 11.63
CA GLN A 198 -27.71 -10.05 12.99
C GLN A 198 -26.36 -9.38 13.29
N VAL A 199 -26.39 -8.41 14.19
CA VAL A 199 -25.17 -7.85 14.79
C VAL A 199 -24.66 -8.84 15.83
N LEU A 200 -23.45 -9.38 15.62
CA LEU A 200 -22.79 -10.26 16.57
C LEU A 200 -22.27 -9.49 17.77
N CYS A 201 -21.57 -8.38 17.51
CA CYS A 201 -20.92 -7.61 18.56
C CYS A 201 -20.71 -6.15 18.13
N THR A 202 -20.77 -5.23 19.10
CA THR A 202 -20.38 -3.83 18.93
C THR A 202 -19.21 -3.52 19.87
N LEU A 203 -18.09 -3.12 19.29
CA LEU A 203 -16.85 -2.79 19.99
C LEU A 203 -16.80 -1.28 20.25
N THR A 204 -16.89 -0.88 21.52
CA THR A 204 -17.14 0.52 21.91
C THR A 204 -15.96 1.22 22.59
N ASP A 205 -14.79 0.58 22.68
CA ASP A 205 -13.72 1.11 23.53
C ASP A 205 -12.89 2.24 22.91
N HIS A 206 -13.03 2.49 21.60
CA HIS A 206 -12.36 3.61 20.95
C HIS A 206 -13.03 4.93 21.34
N SER A 207 -12.22 5.97 21.58
CA SER A 207 -12.71 7.29 21.99
C SER A 207 -12.95 8.25 20.82
N LYS A 208 -12.50 7.87 19.61
CA LYS A 208 -12.70 8.60 18.36
C LYS A 208 -12.98 7.63 17.20
N LYS A 209 -13.32 8.19 16.03
CA LYS A 209 -13.65 7.46 14.80
C LYS A 209 -12.62 6.37 14.49
N ILE A 210 -13.11 5.21 14.06
CA ILE A 210 -12.28 4.11 13.57
C ILE A 210 -12.03 4.36 12.10
N THR A 211 -10.77 4.61 11.74
CA THR A 211 -10.35 5.00 10.40
C THR A 211 -10.06 3.78 9.52
N SER A 212 -9.59 2.69 10.13
CA SER A 212 -9.18 1.49 9.42
C SER A 212 -9.41 0.25 10.27
N LEU A 213 -9.83 -0.85 9.65
CA LEU A 213 -9.89 -2.15 10.29
C LEU A 213 -9.51 -3.27 9.33
N LYS A 214 -9.01 -4.38 9.89
CA LYS A 214 -8.67 -5.60 9.15
C LYS A 214 -8.87 -6.86 9.96
N PHE A 215 -9.44 -7.88 9.33
CA PHE A 215 -9.46 -9.23 9.86
C PHE A 215 -8.09 -9.90 9.70
N VAL A 216 -7.80 -10.78 10.65
CA VAL A 216 -6.70 -11.75 10.61
C VAL A 216 -7.36 -13.13 10.66
N PRO A 217 -7.69 -13.73 9.50
CA PRO A 217 -8.54 -14.93 9.46
C PRO A 217 -7.94 -16.15 10.15
N ARG A 218 -6.60 -16.22 10.26
CA ARG A 218 -5.90 -17.36 10.85
C ARG A 218 -6.25 -17.57 12.32
N ASP A 219 -6.35 -16.47 13.07
CA ASP A 219 -6.49 -16.47 14.53
C ASP A 219 -7.81 -15.86 14.99
N GLU A 220 -8.74 -15.59 14.05
CA GLU A 220 -10.04 -14.97 14.30
C GLU A 220 -9.94 -13.62 15.02
N LEU A 221 -8.93 -12.83 14.64
CA LEU A 221 -8.69 -11.51 15.23
C LEU A 221 -9.21 -10.41 14.32
N LEU A 222 -9.62 -9.30 14.93
CA LEU A 222 -9.90 -8.05 14.24
C LEU A 222 -8.93 -6.99 14.77
N ILE A 223 -8.29 -6.26 13.87
CA ILE A 223 -7.42 -5.14 14.21
C ILE A 223 -8.13 -3.86 13.82
N THR A 224 -8.21 -2.89 14.73
CA THR A 224 -8.80 -1.58 14.48
C THR A 224 -7.80 -0.47 14.76
N GLY A 225 -7.67 0.47 13.83
CA GLY A 225 -6.92 1.72 13.98
C GLY A 225 -7.89 2.89 14.09
N SER A 226 -7.57 3.86 14.95
CA SER A 226 -8.46 4.96 15.27
C SER A 226 -7.74 6.31 15.29
N ALA A 227 -8.53 7.36 15.08
CA ALA A 227 -8.12 8.75 15.30
C ALA A 227 -7.80 9.06 16.78
N ASP A 228 -8.13 8.14 17.71
CA ASP A 228 -7.71 8.23 19.12
C ASP A 228 -6.25 7.85 19.35
N LYS A 229 -5.49 7.63 18.27
CA LYS A 229 -4.05 7.30 18.25
C LYS A 229 -3.75 5.90 18.75
N THR A 230 -4.77 5.08 18.96
CA THR A 230 -4.62 3.70 19.41
C THR A 230 -4.91 2.72 18.30
N VAL A 231 -4.25 1.57 18.41
CA VAL A 231 -4.54 0.39 17.62
C VAL A 231 -4.94 -0.70 18.58
N ARG A 232 -6.05 -1.39 18.29
CA ARG A 232 -6.58 -2.44 19.15
C ARG A 232 -6.66 -3.76 18.39
N VAL A 233 -6.29 -4.84 19.06
CA VAL A 233 -6.51 -6.21 18.57
C VAL A 233 -7.63 -6.81 19.39
N TRP A 234 -8.68 -7.24 18.70
CA TRP A 234 -9.86 -7.86 19.27
C TRP A 234 -9.82 -9.34 18.97
N GLN A 235 -10.09 -10.14 20.00
CA GLN A 235 -10.14 -11.59 19.90
C GLN A 235 -11.57 -12.08 20.18
N GLY A 236 -12.07 -12.95 19.31
CA GLY A 236 -13.34 -13.65 19.54
C GLY A 236 -13.20 -14.66 20.68
N ASN A 237 -14.23 -14.73 21.51
CA ASN A 237 -14.37 -15.72 22.58
C ASN A 237 -15.39 -16.80 22.16
N GLU A 238 -15.43 -17.92 22.89
CA GLU A 238 -16.34 -19.04 22.62
C GLU A 238 -17.83 -18.66 22.73
N ASP A 239 -18.15 -17.61 23.47
CA ASP A 239 -19.51 -17.07 23.62
C ASP A 239 -19.96 -16.15 22.46
N GLY A 240 -19.11 -15.97 21.45
CA GLY A 240 -19.35 -15.08 20.30
C GLY A 240 -19.08 -13.60 20.57
N SER A 241 -18.66 -13.24 21.78
CA SER A 241 -18.20 -11.89 22.11
C SER A 241 -16.78 -11.64 21.61
N TYR A 242 -16.42 -10.37 21.46
CA TYR A 242 -15.06 -9.95 21.10
C TYR A 242 -14.47 -9.11 22.23
N GLY A 243 -13.34 -9.55 22.77
CA GLY A 243 -12.60 -8.84 23.82
C GLY A 243 -11.38 -8.11 23.27
N CYS A 244 -11.06 -6.95 23.83
CA CYS A 244 -9.82 -6.24 23.51
C CYS A 244 -8.64 -7.01 24.13
N ARG A 245 -7.84 -7.68 23.29
CA ARG A 245 -6.64 -8.42 23.72
C ARG A 245 -5.46 -7.47 23.94
N HIS A 246 -5.24 -6.56 22.99
CA HIS A 246 -4.11 -5.64 23.00
C HIS A 246 -4.56 -4.22 22.68
N THR A 247 -3.99 -3.23 23.37
CA THR A 247 -4.13 -1.80 23.05
C THR A 247 -2.76 -1.17 22.91
N MET A 248 -2.42 -0.79 21.68
CA MET A 248 -1.12 -0.22 21.32
C MET A 248 -1.25 1.30 21.20
N ARG A 249 -0.24 2.01 21.74
CA ARG A 249 -0.20 3.48 21.83
C ARG A 249 1.16 4.02 21.40
N ASP A 250 1.68 3.52 20.30
CA ASP A 250 2.99 3.93 19.76
C ASP A 250 2.92 5.20 18.91
N HIS A 251 1.72 5.56 18.44
CA HIS A 251 1.52 6.70 17.57
C HIS A 251 1.22 7.99 18.34
N GLY A 252 1.82 9.09 17.89
CA GLY A 252 1.62 10.44 18.41
C GLY A 252 0.39 11.15 17.82
N ALA A 253 -0.15 10.64 16.70
CA ALA A 253 -1.29 11.21 16.00
C ALA A 253 -2.27 10.12 15.50
N GLU A 254 -3.27 10.53 14.73
CA GLU A 254 -4.33 9.65 14.22
C GLU A 254 -3.72 8.50 13.42
N VAL A 255 -4.17 7.26 13.69
CA VAL A 255 -3.83 6.11 12.86
C VAL A 255 -4.78 6.16 11.67
N GLU A 256 -4.27 6.12 10.45
CA GLU A 256 -5.09 6.22 9.23
C GLU A 256 -5.20 4.89 8.48
N ALA A 257 -4.22 4.01 8.65
CA ALA A 257 -4.23 2.71 7.99
C ALA A 257 -3.76 1.59 8.92
N VAL A 258 -4.43 0.45 8.78
CA VAL A 258 -4.04 -0.86 9.31
C VAL A 258 -3.96 -1.82 8.14
N THR A 259 -2.84 -2.54 8.00
CA THR A 259 -2.65 -3.54 6.97
C THR A 259 -2.02 -4.80 7.55
N VAL A 260 -2.60 -5.96 7.25
CA VAL A 260 -2.12 -7.25 7.76
C VAL A 260 -1.15 -7.84 6.75
N HIS A 261 -0.03 -8.36 7.23
CA HIS A 261 0.96 -9.02 6.40
C HIS A 261 0.43 -10.37 5.89
N ALA A 262 0.88 -10.81 4.70
CA ALA A 262 0.40 -12.02 4.06
C ALA A 262 0.58 -13.31 4.89
N SER A 263 1.57 -13.34 5.80
CA SER A 263 1.79 -14.45 6.73
C SER A 263 0.74 -14.56 7.85
N GLN A 264 -0.12 -13.55 8.03
CA GLN A 264 -1.13 -13.47 9.10
C GLN A 264 -0.53 -13.49 10.53
N LYS A 265 0.77 -13.23 10.68
CA LYS A 265 1.45 -13.12 11.99
C LYS A 265 1.76 -11.69 12.40
N TYR A 266 1.88 -10.81 11.41
CA TYR A 266 2.31 -9.43 11.60
C TYR A 266 1.35 -8.47 10.93
N PHE A 267 1.38 -7.22 11.36
CA PHE A 267 0.65 -6.15 10.72
C PHE A 267 1.44 -4.84 10.82
N ALA A 268 1.11 -3.92 9.93
CA ALA A 268 1.65 -2.57 9.92
C ALA A 268 0.54 -1.55 10.07
N THR A 269 0.91 -0.41 10.65
CA THR A 269 0.02 0.73 10.82
C THR A 269 0.73 1.97 10.35
N ALA A 270 -0.03 2.92 9.81
CA ALA A 270 0.50 4.20 9.37
C ALA A 270 -0.32 5.34 9.95
N SER A 271 0.37 6.40 10.37
CA SER A 271 -0.23 7.49 11.12
C SER A 271 0.14 8.86 10.55
N ARG A 272 -0.69 9.84 10.89
CA ARG A 272 -0.44 11.26 10.64
C ARG A 272 0.76 11.83 11.39
N ASP A 273 1.37 11.08 12.31
CA ASP A 273 2.61 11.49 13.00
C ASP A 273 3.87 11.28 12.16
N SER A 274 3.71 11.00 10.87
CA SER A 274 4.78 10.69 9.92
C SER A 274 5.57 9.43 10.28
N THR A 275 4.97 8.54 11.08
CA THR A 275 5.52 7.22 11.39
C THR A 275 4.61 6.10 10.92
N TRP A 276 5.24 5.00 10.55
CA TRP A 276 4.58 3.71 10.47
C TRP A 276 5.22 2.74 11.45
N CYS A 277 4.41 1.84 11.98
CA CYS A 277 4.82 0.85 12.97
C CYS A 277 4.55 -0.56 12.43
N PHE A 278 5.40 -1.51 12.81
CA PHE A 278 5.24 -2.93 12.50
C PHE A 278 5.17 -3.73 13.78
N TYR A 279 4.21 -4.66 13.84
CA TYR A 279 3.81 -5.33 15.06
C TYR A 279 3.72 -6.84 14.86
N ASP A 280 3.99 -7.55 15.94
CA ASP A 280 3.58 -8.95 16.10
C ASP A 280 2.16 -8.99 16.69
N ILE A 281 1.26 -9.67 15.97
CA ILE A 281 -0.16 -9.78 16.33
C ILE A 281 -0.33 -10.53 17.66
N SER A 282 0.47 -11.57 17.88
CA SER A 282 0.31 -12.50 19.00
C SER A 282 0.66 -11.83 20.34
N THR A 283 1.75 -11.07 20.35
CA THR A 283 2.29 -10.39 21.52
C THR A 283 1.76 -8.96 21.67
N GLY A 284 1.25 -8.35 20.60
CA GLY A 284 0.88 -6.93 20.58
C GLY A 284 2.08 -6.00 20.71
N SER A 285 3.30 -6.52 20.55
CA SER A 285 4.53 -5.76 20.68
C SER A 285 4.88 -5.04 19.38
N CYS A 286 5.27 -3.77 19.50
CA CYS A 286 5.75 -3.00 18.38
C CYS A 286 7.23 -3.32 18.10
N LEU A 287 7.48 -4.03 17.01
CA LEU A 287 8.80 -4.51 16.62
C LEU A 287 9.68 -3.38 16.09
N THR A 288 9.11 -2.51 15.26
CA THR A 288 9.79 -1.32 14.74
C THR A 288 8.82 -0.18 14.53
N GLN A 289 9.34 1.04 14.68
CA GLN A 289 8.67 2.28 14.30
C GLN A 289 9.64 3.05 13.42
N VAL A 290 9.21 3.36 12.22
CA VAL A 290 10.01 4.10 11.25
C VAL A 290 9.35 5.45 11.06
N GLY A 291 10.10 6.50 11.35
CA GLY A 291 9.71 7.89 11.13
C GLY A 291 10.82 8.64 10.42
N GLU A 292 10.47 9.68 9.67
CA GLU A 292 11.43 10.55 9.01
C GLU A 292 11.62 11.86 9.77
N ALA A 293 12.84 12.37 9.76
CA ALA A 293 13.19 13.66 10.39
C ALA A 293 12.88 14.86 9.49
N SER A 294 12.67 14.66 8.18
CA SER A 294 12.49 15.73 7.20
C SER A 294 11.10 15.68 6.55
N GLY A 295 10.25 16.65 6.89
CA GLY A 295 8.90 16.81 6.33
C GLY A 295 7.83 16.16 7.22
N GLN A 296 6.92 16.97 7.74
CA GLN A 296 5.77 16.57 8.58
C GLN A 296 4.65 15.97 7.70
N ASP A 297 5.00 15.06 6.80
CA ASP A 297 4.02 14.49 5.87
C ASP A 297 3.40 13.28 6.54
N GLY A 298 2.20 13.47 7.08
CA GLY A 298 1.46 12.40 7.73
C GLY A 298 1.06 11.31 6.74
N TYR A 299 1.15 10.04 7.13
CA TYR A 299 0.65 8.95 6.32
C TYR A 299 -0.88 8.90 6.38
N THR A 300 -1.50 8.76 5.22
CA THR A 300 -2.96 8.68 5.03
C THR A 300 -3.40 7.30 4.56
N SER A 301 -2.48 6.48 4.07
CA SER A 301 -2.75 5.11 3.62
C SER A 301 -1.52 4.23 3.73
N ALA A 302 -1.74 2.93 3.92
CA ALA A 302 -0.70 1.91 3.85
C ALA A 302 -1.28 0.58 3.37
N ALA A 303 -0.50 -0.17 2.60
CA ALA A 303 -0.89 -1.49 2.12
C ALA A 303 0.35 -2.37 1.91
N PHE A 304 0.33 -3.57 2.51
CA PHE A 304 1.24 -4.63 2.10
C PHE A 304 0.91 -5.12 0.69
N HIS A 305 1.94 -5.37 -0.10
CA HIS A 305 1.79 -6.11 -1.33
C HIS A 305 1.39 -7.57 -1.01
N PRO A 306 0.56 -8.23 -1.84
CA PRO A 306 0.07 -9.58 -1.55
C PRO A 306 1.12 -10.69 -1.44
N ASP A 307 2.38 -10.43 -1.80
CA ASP A 307 3.51 -11.36 -1.58
C ASP A 307 4.21 -11.16 -0.23
N GLY A 308 3.88 -10.11 0.51
CA GLY A 308 4.36 -9.86 1.86
C GLY A 308 5.69 -9.09 1.98
N LEU A 309 6.46 -8.90 0.89
CA LEU A 309 7.77 -8.27 1.03
C LEU A 309 7.74 -6.74 0.94
N ILE A 310 6.81 -6.20 0.17
CA ILE A 310 6.75 -4.77 -0.12
C ILE A 310 5.66 -4.10 0.72
N LEU A 311 5.99 -2.98 1.36
CA LEU A 311 5.02 -2.11 2.02
C LEU A 311 4.93 -0.77 1.27
N GLY A 312 3.74 -0.45 0.76
CA GLY A 312 3.44 0.87 0.22
C GLY A 312 2.82 1.77 1.27
N THR A 313 3.29 3.01 1.38
CA THR A 313 2.72 4.04 2.27
C THR A 313 2.45 5.31 1.45
N GLY A 314 1.30 5.94 1.65
CA GLY A 314 0.91 7.19 0.98
C GLY A 314 0.81 8.35 1.97
N THR A 315 1.29 9.52 1.59
CA THR A 315 1.26 10.74 2.41
C THR A 315 0.14 11.69 2.00
N SER A 316 -0.16 12.69 2.85
CA SER A 316 -1.12 13.77 2.52
C SER A 316 -0.71 14.60 1.30
N GLU A 317 0.59 14.71 1.04
CA GLU A 317 1.16 15.47 -0.08
C GLU A 317 1.18 14.70 -1.41
N GLY A 318 0.53 13.53 -1.46
CA GLY A 318 0.46 12.71 -2.67
C GLY A 318 1.74 11.95 -2.99
N VAL A 319 2.66 11.79 -2.02
CA VAL A 319 3.87 10.99 -2.19
C VAL A 319 3.60 9.55 -1.79
N ILE A 320 4.02 8.60 -2.63
CA ILE A 320 4.00 7.16 -2.33
C ILE A 320 5.42 6.73 -2.01
N LYS A 321 5.63 6.16 -0.84
CA LYS A 321 6.89 5.58 -0.40
C LYS A 321 6.76 4.06 -0.36
N ILE A 322 7.76 3.39 -0.92
CA ILE A 322 7.86 1.94 -0.98
C ILE A 322 8.98 1.52 -0.04
N TRP A 323 8.67 0.58 0.86
CA TRP A 323 9.59 -0.01 1.83
C TRP A 323 9.78 -1.49 1.53
#